data_AF-A0A507EZR8-F1
#
_entry.id   AF-A0A507EZR8-F1
#
_cell.length_a   1.000
_cell.length_b   1.000
_cell.length_c   1.000
_cell.angle_alpha   90.00
_cell.angle_beta   90.00
_cell.angle_gamma   90.00
#
_symmetry.space_group_name_H-M   'P 1'
#
loop_
_entity.id
_entity.type
_entity.pdbx_description
1 polymer ?
#
loop_
_entity_poly.entity_id
_entity_poly.type
_entity_poly.pdbx_seq_one_letter_code
_entity_poly.pdbx_strand_id
1 'polypeptide(L)'
;MSEDDKKKPVSPIAVGAICLLAGAGIGAVITYFATKGSSNTASSSSAAVSATSNGTAPSVFVPGWMAERTFHTDAIVCPWTTTPLNDTDCQFRRSEITRMRDAISLCADPLARNMETIGHRGAALVAPEETIKSFQIAVDSGAAFIECDAAVTKEMDLVCRHGVCDLHFTTDILQRPELAAKCSKPFTPASNGTKASASCCTYDFTVDEMMQLCATMESQVNGDATRAQDYITGQPPFRSIGVAKGECPKMVTMKEYLSFARSNNVNVIPELKDTTENATQVFLATKNATIATLADKFAQYLKDANFTAPFDKNFKDAGKKGNLGVMQTFDRRVAKIWKQNNKALPVLYLLETPMNSTTTEKDCASPADCGSPDVLRDLMQAGVEIFSPAMNSFVAAENHRFVEHQYSKDMKAIAADLGLKDKVFFGSWSLERSGCVSQYGNATFNAAPGLGSIGGCGFYYSSVEGEASFGQHEDSLLMMDALFTKAGIVGLFSDFPATVSMYSNCVLNKK
;
A
#
# COMPACT_ATOMS: atom_id res chain seq x y z
N MET A 1 70.73 28.83 34.81
CA MET A 1 70.24 28.42 36.14
C MET A 1 69.12 27.43 35.85
N SER A 2 69.36 26.13 35.68
CA SER A 2 70.21 25.21 36.47
C SER A 2 69.61 24.95 37.86
N GLU A 3 69.54 23.71 38.38
CA GLU A 3 70.14 22.44 37.93
C GLU A 3 69.22 21.22 38.18
N ASP A 4 69.65 20.10 37.59
CA ASP A 4 69.43 18.66 37.86
C ASP A 4 68.91 18.23 39.29
N ASP A 5 68.36 17.03 39.54
CA ASP A 5 68.99 15.75 39.17
C ASP A 5 68.16 14.43 39.26
N LYS A 6 68.58 13.41 38.46
CA LYS A 6 68.57 11.89 38.58
C LYS A 6 67.50 11.17 39.46
N LYS A 7 67.05 9.89 39.32
CA LYS A 7 67.34 8.58 38.64
C LYS A 7 66.16 7.62 39.00
N LYS A 8 65.88 6.39 38.49
CA LYS A 8 66.06 5.61 37.23
C LYS A 8 65.09 4.36 37.31
N PRO A 9 64.84 3.57 36.23
CA PRO A 9 63.72 2.58 36.14
C PRO A 9 64.13 1.08 36.27
N VAL A 10 63.12 0.17 36.21
CA VAL A 10 63.24 -1.31 36.07
C VAL A 10 62.20 -1.85 35.03
N SER A 11 62.42 -3.05 34.48
CA SER A 11 61.78 -3.69 33.29
C SER A 11 62.16 -5.20 33.25
N PRO A 12 61.73 -6.12 32.34
CA PRO A 12 60.56 -6.26 31.43
C PRO A 12 59.83 -7.65 31.63
N ILE A 13 59.21 -8.22 30.56
CA ILE A 13 58.92 -9.67 30.30
C ILE A 13 57.65 -10.27 30.96
N ALA A 14 56.80 -11.11 30.31
CA ALA A 14 56.53 -11.36 28.87
C ALA A 14 55.25 -12.24 28.66
N VAL A 15 54.66 -12.15 27.46
CA VAL A 15 53.89 -13.16 26.68
C VAL A 15 52.82 -14.05 27.37
N GLY A 16 51.58 -13.93 26.88
CA GLY A 16 50.52 -14.96 26.91
C GLY A 16 49.66 -14.81 25.65
N ALA A 17 49.27 -15.90 24.98
CA ALA A 17 48.93 -15.87 23.55
C ALA A 17 47.55 -16.45 23.18
N ILE A 18 46.93 -15.84 22.15
CA ILE A 18 45.98 -16.41 21.18
C ILE A 18 44.59 -16.84 21.69
N CYS A 19 43.54 -16.17 21.19
CA CYS A 19 42.61 -16.79 20.24
C CYS A 19 41.90 -15.73 19.36
N LEU A 20 41.52 -16.08 18.12
CA LEU A 20 40.69 -15.25 17.25
C LEU A 20 39.24 -15.73 17.31
N LEU A 21 38.26 -14.83 17.07
CA LEU A 21 37.26 -14.95 15.99
C LEU A 21 36.22 -13.81 15.98
N ALA A 22 35.55 -13.67 14.83
CA ALA A 22 34.37 -12.81 14.53
C ALA A 22 34.57 -11.27 14.58
N GLY A 23 33.82 -10.54 13.73
CA GLY A 23 33.72 -9.08 13.81
C GLY A 23 33.80 -8.25 12.51
N ALA A 24 33.88 -8.85 11.32
CA ALA A 24 33.88 -8.09 10.06
C ALA A 24 32.46 -7.92 9.49
N GLY A 25 31.97 -6.68 9.39
CA GLY A 25 30.69 -6.39 8.71
C GLY A 25 30.19 -4.95 8.86
N ILE A 26 29.36 -4.52 7.89
CA ILE A 26 28.58 -3.27 7.82
C ILE A 26 29.40 -1.98 7.71
N GLY A 27 29.41 -1.39 6.51
CA GLY A 27 30.07 -0.11 6.24
C GLY A 27 29.86 0.46 4.83
N ALA A 28 28.66 0.35 4.24
CA ALA A 28 28.39 0.82 2.87
C ALA A 28 26.89 1.06 2.53
N VAL A 29 26.23 2.09 3.09
CA VAL A 29 24.92 2.59 2.58
C VAL A 29 24.83 4.13 2.63
N ILE A 30 25.83 4.85 2.09
CA ILE A 30 25.77 6.33 1.93
C ILE A 30 26.33 6.75 0.56
N THR A 31 25.91 6.12 -0.54
CA THR A 31 26.31 6.56 -1.91
C THR A 31 25.34 6.14 -3.04
N TYR A 32 24.02 6.38 -2.91
CA TYR A 32 23.06 6.12 -4.02
C TYR A 32 22.33 7.36 -4.55
N PHE A 33 21.90 8.30 -3.70
CA PHE A 33 21.07 9.44 -4.12
C PHE A 33 21.83 10.76 -4.37
N ALA A 34 23.17 10.74 -4.45
CA ALA A 34 23.96 11.97 -4.51
C ALA A 34 25.26 11.89 -5.35
N THR A 35 25.23 11.38 -6.60
CA THR A 35 26.15 11.82 -7.69
C THR A 35 25.76 11.28 -9.08
N LYS A 36 24.81 11.94 -9.77
CA LYS A 36 24.85 12.21 -11.23
C LYS A 36 23.64 13.06 -11.65
N GLY A 37 23.89 14.34 -11.93
CA GLY A 37 22.84 15.32 -12.23
C GLY A 37 23.42 16.70 -12.57
N SER A 38 24.46 16.72 -13.41
CA SER A 38 25.14 17.96 -13.81
C SER A 38 24.37 18.70 -14.91
N SER A 39 23.91 19.91 -14.59
CA SER A 39 23.14 20.85 -15.44
C SER A 39 21.72 20.38 -15.83
N ASN A 40 20.65 21.20 -15.77
CA ASN A 40 20.57 22.57 -15.25
C ASN A 40 19.19 22.90 -14.64
N THR A 41 19.21 23.76 -13.62
CA THR A 41 18.11 24.65 -13.17
C THR A 41 16.71 24.07 -12.96
N ALA A 42 16.45 23.62 -11.73
CA ALA A 42 15.19 23.86 -11.02
C ALA A 42 15.52 23.97 -9.52
N SER A 43 15.08 25.04 -8.85
CA SER A 43 15.48 25.36 -7.48
C SER A 43 14.39 25.08 -6.45
N SER A 44 14.54 23.97 -5.72
CA SER A 44 13.94 23.76 -4.40
C SER A 44 15.05 23.42 -3.41
N SER A 45 15.02 24.06 -2.24
CA SER A 45 16.08 23.95 -1.24
C SER A 45 15.92 22.69 -0.40
N SER A 46 16.72 21.67 -0.67
CA SER A 46 16.78 20.43 0.11
C SER A 46 17.44 20.63 1.47
N ALA A 47 16.68 21.22 2.40
CA ALA A 47 17.09 21.38 3.80
C ALA A 47 17.00 20.04 4.55
N ALA A 48 18.11 19.31 4.65
CA ALA A 48 18.23 18.19 5.57
C ALA A 48 18.18 18.71 7.02
N VAL A 49 17.14 18.36 7.78
CA VAL A 49 16.96 18.82 9.17
C VAL A 49 17.91 18.05 10.10
N SER A 50 19.14 18.53 10.21
CA SER A 50 20.12 18.04 11.19
C SER A 50 19.88 18.71 12.54
N ALA A 51 19.08 18.07 13.39
CA ALA A 51 18.89 18.51 14.77
C ALA A 51 20.11 18.11 15.62
N THR A 52 21.08 19.02 15.77
CA THR A 52 22.27 18.79 16.61
C THR A 52 22.42 19.83 17.72
N SER A 53 22.18 19.41 18.96
CA SER A 53 22.95 19.89 20.10
C SER A 53 23.06 18.79 21.16
N ASN A 54 24.29 18.31 21.37
CA ASN A 54 24.76 17.40 22.44
C ASN A 54 23.89 16.17 22.81
N GLY A 55 24.25 14.99 22.28
CA GLY A 55 24.00 13.72 22.98
C GLY A 55 23.53 12.53 22.15
N THR A 56 24.47 11.84 21.47
CA THR A 56 24.43 10.39 21.13
C THR A 56 23.08 9.77 20.69
N ALA A 57 22.26 10.49 19.93
CA ALA A 57 21.11 9.92 19.21
C ALA A 57 21.53 9.47 17.81
N PRO A 58 21.05 8.31 17.30
CA PRO A 58 21.29 7.91 15.92
C PRO A 58 20.52 8.85 14.97
N SER A 59 21.15 9.24 13.86
CA SER A 59 20.53 10.09 12.84
C SER A 59 19.52 9.27 12.00
N VAL A 60 18.24 9.41 12.29
CA VAL A 60 17.17 8.79 11.48
C VAL A 60 17.11 9.48 10.11
N PHE A 61 17.42 8.75 9.05
CA PHE A 61 17.24 9.24 7.68
C PHE A 61 15.77 9.12 7.27
N VAL A 62 14.97 10.12 7.62
CA VAL A 62 13.67 10.36 6.98
C VAL A 62 13.93 11.15 5.70
N PRO A 63 13.62 10.62 4.49
CA PRO A 63 13.67 11.40 3.26
C PRO A 63 12.80 12.66 3.38
N GLY A 64 13.29 13.82 2.93
CA GLY A 64 12.64 15.12 3.21
C GLY A 64 11.16 15.19 2.84
N TRP A 65 10.79 14.57 1.72
CA TRP A 65 9.40 14.48 1.23
C TRP A 65 8.48 13.58 2.07
N MET A 66 9.02 12.72 2.96
CA MET A 66 8.24 12.02 3.99
C MET A 66 8.01 12.94 5.19
N ALA A 67 9.03 13.70 5.61
CA ALA A 67 8.93 14.66 6.70
C ALA A 67 7.91 15.77 6.37
N GLU A 68 7.91 16.27 5.12
CA GLU A 68 6.89 17.21 4.62
C GLU A 68 5.45 16.69 4.77
N ARG A 69 5.22 15.36 4.77
CA ARG A 69 3.88 14.77 4.94
C ARG A 69 3.51 14.56 6.40
N THR A 70 4.21 13.72 7.15
CA THR A 70 3.80 13.41 8.54
C THR A 70 4.18 14.51 9.55
N PHE A 71 5.17 15.34 9.21
CA PHE A 71 5.78 16.35 10.08
C PHE A 71 5.77 17.76 9.49
N HIS A 72 4.65 18.19 8.93
CA HIS A 72 4.50 19.59 8.54
C HIS A 72 4.68 20.52 9.75
N THR A 73 5.36 21.66 9.56
CA THR A 73 5.59 22.68 10.59
C THR A 73 4.36 23.52 10.92
N ASP A 74 3.22 23.20 10.32
CA ASP A 74 2.01 24.02 10.41
C ASP A 74 1.27 23.75 11.72
N ALA A 75 0.54 24.75 12.19
CA ALA A 75 -0.34 24.58 13.33
C ALA A 75 -1.48 23.62 12.96
N ILE A 76 -1.68 22.60 13.80
CA ILE A 76 -2.85 21.70 13.70
C ILE A 76 -4.12 22.56 13.83
N VAL A 77 -4.86 22.73 12.73
CA VAL A 77 -6.07 23.57 12.68
C VAL A 77 -7.35 22.76 12.82
N CYS A 78 -8.40 23.44 13.29
CA CYS A 78 -9.72 22.88 13.59
C CYS A 78 -10.78 23.71 12.85
N PRO A 79 -11.06 23.45 11.56
CA PRO A 79 -11.82 24.37 10.71
C PRO A 79 -13.28 24.62 11.13
N TRP A 80 -13.84 23.78 12.00
CA TRP A 80 -15.19 23.91 12.55
C TRP A 80 -15.34 25.00 13.62
N THR A 81 -14.24 25.50 14.20
CA THR A 81 -14.27 26.34 15.40
C THR A 81 -13.42 27.61 15.28
N THR A 82 -14.00 28.74 15.68
CA THR A 82 -13.31 30.04 15.76
C THR A 82 -12.65 30.27 17.12
N THR A 83 -12.87 29.38 18.10
CA THR A 83 -12.31 29.47 19.46
C THR A 83 -11.54 28.18 19.85
N PRO A 84 -10.53 27.75 19.06
CA PRO A 84 -9.84 26.45 19.19
C PRO A 84 -9.10 26.19 20.51
N LEU A 85 -9.03 27.17 21.42
CA LEU A 85 -8.50 26.99 22.78
C LEU A 85 -9.58 26.60 23.80
N ASN A 86 -10.86 26.86 23.51
CA ASN A 86 -12.00 26.51 24.37
C ASN A 86 -12.78 25.29 23.85
N ASP A 87 -12.53 24.90 22.61
CA ASP A 87 -13.18 23.79 21.92
C ASP A 87 -12.55 22.44 22.31
N THR A 88 -13.34 21.55 22.93
CA THR A 88 -12.85 20.29 23.51
C THR A 88 -12.34 19.31 22.46
N ASP A 89 -12.92 19.32 21.28
CA ASP A 89 -12.59 18.40 20.19
C ASP A 89 -11.35 18.89 19.44
N CYS A 90 -11.16 20.21 19.36
CA CYS A 90 -9.93 20.81 18.88
C CYS A 90 -8.77 20.60 19.87
N GLN A 91 -9.01 20.74 21.18
CA GLN A 91 -8.02 20.39 22.20
C GLN A 91 -7.57 18.92 22.04
N PHE A 92 -8.53 17.99 21.89
CA PHE A 92 -8.26 16.56 21.66
C PHE A 92 -7.49 16.30 20.36
N ARG A 93 -7.92 16.89 19.23
CA ARG A 93 -7.23 16.80 17.94
C ARG A 93 -5.77 17.24 18.07
N ARG A 94 -5.54 18.39 18.69
CA ARG A 94 -4.21 18.96 18.90
C ARG A 94 -3.35 18.10 19.84
N SER A 95 -3.89 17.58 20.94
CA SER A 95 -3.12 16.74 21.86
C SER A 95 -2.72 15.41 21.22
N GLU A 96 -3.63 14.73 20.53
CA GLU A 96 -3.34 13.41 19.96
C GLU A 96 -2.39 13.47 18.76
N ILE A 97 -2.56 14.43 17.85
CA ILE A 97 -1.62 14.58 16.74
C ILE A 97 -0.22 14.97 17.25
N THR A 98 -0.12 15.82 18.27
CA THR A 98 1.17 16.17 18.90
C THR A 98 1.80 14.93 19.54
N ARG A 99 1.04 14.19 20.37
CA ARG A 99 1.49 12.93 21.01
C ARG A 99 2.02 11.91 19.99
N MET A 100 1.37 11.79 18.83
CA MET A 100 1.77 10.87 17.77
C MET A 100 3.01 11.36 17.01
N ARG A 101 3.07 12.65 16.65
CA ARG A 101 4.27 13.27 16.06
C ARG A 101 5.48 13.12 17.01
N ASP A 102 5.35 13.41 18.29
CA ASP A 102 6.42 13.25 19.28
C ASP A 102 6.90 11.80 19.38
N ALA A 103 5.97 10.84 19.45
CA ALA A 103 6.29 9.41 19.58
C ALA A 103 7.03 8.82 18.36
N ILE A 104 6.73 9.33 17.15
CA ILE A 104 7.45 8.99 15.89
C ILE A 104 8.79 9.74 15.83
N SER A 105 8.86 11.01 16.28
CA SER A 105 10.11 11.81 16.32
C SER A 105 11.16 11.19 17.24
N LEU A 106 10.73 10.59 18.34
CA LEU A 106 11.57 9.90 19.35
C LEU A 106 11.70 8.39 19.07
N CYS A 107 11.51 7.95 17.82
CA CYS A 107 11.51 6.54 17.44
C CYS A 107 12.87 6.09 16.89
N ALA A 108 13.46 5.07 17.52
CA ALA A 108 14.79 4.59 17.15
C ALA A 108 14.83 3.79 15.83
N ASP A 109 13.76 3.04 15.53
CA ASP A 109 13.62 2.30 14.27
C ASP A 109 12.17 2.43 13.75
N PRO A 110 11.82 3.56 13.11
CA PRO A 110 10.46 3.83 12.65
C PRO A 110 10.04 3.01 11.42
N LEU A 111 11.00 2.45 10.67
CA LEU A 111 10.77 1.66 9.46
C LEU A 111 11.07 0.16 9.68
N ALA A 112 11.12 -0.29 10.94
CA ALA A 112 11.20 -1.70 11.28
C ALA A 112 10.09 -2.50 10.59
N ARG A 113 10.42 -3.72 10.16
CA ARG A 113 9.45 -4.60 9.48
C ARG A 113 8.34 -5.03 10.43
N ASN A 114 7.11 -4.65 10.12
CA ASN A 114 5.94 -4.79 11.00
C ASN A 114 4.75 -5.40 10.25
N MET A 115 3.92 -6.18 10.94
CA MET A 115 2.87 -7.01 10.31
C MET A 115 1.64 -6.21 9.89
N GLU A 116 1.48 -5.03 10.48
CA GLU A 116 0.36 -4.12 10.28
C GLU A 116 0.45 -3.38 8.94
N THR A 117 1.65 -3.34 8.33
CA THR A 117 1.93 -2.60 7.10
C THR A 117 1.92 -3.52 5.87
N ILE A 118 1.00 -3.24 4.93
CA ILE A 118 0.89 -3.93 3.65
C ILE A 118 1.18 -2.96 2.51
N GLY A 119 2.16 -3.29 1.67
CA GLY A 119 2.50 -2.52 0.47
C GLY A 119 1.53 -2.76 -0.67
N HIS A 120 0.53 -1.88 -0.81
CA HIS A 120 -0.47 -1.89 -1.88
C HIS A 120 0.24 -1.67 -3.23
N ARG A 121 0.30 -2.73 -4.04
CA ARG A 121 1.05 -2.80 -5.30
C ARG A 121 2.52 -2.38 -5.16
N GLY A 122 3.06 -2.58 -3.96
CA GLY A 122 4.29 -1.96 -3.45
C GLY A 122 4.04 -0.59 -2.79
N ALA A 123 4.52 0.48 -3.44
CA ALA A 123 4.45 1.87 -2.99
C ALA A 123 3.95 2.78 -4.12
N ALA A 124 2.72 2.51 -4.58
CA ALA A 124 2.06 3.08 -5.76
C ALA A 124 1.91 4.62 -5.76
N LEU A 125 2.12 5.31 -4.63
CA LEU A 125 2.20 6.77 -4.54
C LEU A 125 3.43 7.34 -5.26
N VAL A 126 4.56 6.64 -5.23
CA VAL A 126 5.90 7.19 -5.57
C VAL A 126 6.66 6.42 -6.64
N ALA A 127 6.19 5.24 -7.01
CA ALA A 127 6.72 4.43 -8.11
C ALA A 127 5.58 3.76 -8.90
N PRO A 128 5.79 3.41 -10.18
CA PRO A 128 4.84 2.65 -10.98
C PRO A 128 4.39 1.38 -10.26
N GLU A 129 3.09 1.29 -10.03
CA GLU A 129 2.47 0.16 -9.34
C GLU A 129 2.76 -1.18 -10.04
N GLU A 130 2.84 -2.25 -9.26
CA GLU A 130 3.15 -3.59 -9.76
C GLU A 130 4.50 -3.68 -10.50
N THR A 131 5.55 -3.19 -9.84
CA THR A 131 6.94 -3.28 -10.31
C THR A 131 7.90 -3.65 -9.19
N ILE A 132 9.01 -4.31 -9.51
CA ILE A 132 10.10 -4.62 -8.56
C ILE A 132 10.59 -3.35 -7.82
N LYS A 133 10.59 -2.19 -8.50
CA LYS A 133 10.94 -0.89 -7.91
C LYS A 133 9.94 -0.48 -6.82
N SER A 134 8.64 -0.64 -7.10
CA SER A 134 7.55 -0.37 -6.16
C SER A 134 7.60 -1.32 -4.95
N PHE A 135 7.79 -2.62 -5.18
CA PHE A 135 7.88 -3.62 -4.11
C PHE A 135 9.12 -3.40 -3.21
N GLN A 136 10.28 -3.02 -3.78
CA GLN A 136 11.46 -2.70 -2.99
C GLN A 136 11.22 -1.49 -2.07
N ILE A 137 10.61 -0.42 -2.57
CA ILE A 137 10.29 0.75 -1.75
C ILE A 137 9.35 0.39 -0.60
N ALA A 138 8.39 -0.51 -0.80
CA ALA A 138 7.52 -1.01 0.28
C ALA A 138 8.29 -1.81 1.34
N VAL A 139 9.17 -2.73 0.91
CA VAL A 139 10.02 -3.54 1.80
C VAL A 139 10.98 -2.65 2.61
N ASP A 140 11.61 -1.67 1.95
CA ASP A 140 12.51 -0.69 2.56
C ASP A 140 11.77 0.27 3.50
N SER A 141 10.45 0.42 3.32
CA SER A 141 9.55 1.21 4.16
C SER A 141 8.92 0.40 5.31
N GLY A 142 9.39 -0.82 5.57
CA GLY A 142 8.96 -1.64 6.72
C GLY A 142 7.75 -2.54 6.48
N ALA A 143 7.25 -2.68 5.26
CA ALA A 143 6.13 -3.59 4.98
C ALA A 143 6.53 -5.07 5.20
N ALA A 144 5.73 -5.81 5.98
CA ALA A 144 5.90 -7.27 6.13
C ALA A 144 5.08 -8.09 5.12
N PHE A 145 4.17 -7.44 4.39
CA PHE A 145 3.50 -7.97 3.20
C PHE A 145 3.71 -7.02 2.02
N ILE A 146 3.89 -7.59 0.83
CA ILE A 146 3.62 -6.89 -0.44
C ILE A 146 2.42 -7.52 -1.13
N GLU A 147 1.59 -6.68 -1.72
CA GLU A 147 0.39 -7.04 -2.48
C GLU A 147 0.74 -7.09 -3.99
N CYS A 148 -0.02 -7.86 -4.78
CA CYS A 148 0.09 -7.94 -6.24
C CYS A 148 -1.25 -8.36 -6.84
N ASP A 149 -1.87 -7.48 -7.62
CA ASP A 149 -3.10 -7.71 -8.35
C ASP A 149 -2.80 -8.68 -9.53
N ALA A 150 -3.19 -9.95 -9.47
CA ALA A 150 -2.84 -10.94 -10.48
C ALA A 150 -3.86 -10.99 -11.65
N ALA A 151 -3.46 -10.42 -12.78
CA ALA A 151 -4.18 -10.44 -14.05
C ALA A 151 -3.77 -11.64 -14.94
N VAL A 152 -4.72 -12.18 -15.72
CA VAL A 152 -4.51 -13.35 -16.59
C VAL A 152 -3.92 -12.98 -17.96
N THR A 153 -2.93 -13.74 -18.42
CA THR A 153 -2.27 -13.56 -19.72
C THR A 153 -2.86 -14.44 -20.83
N LYS A 154 -2.45 -14.20 -22.08
CA LYS A 154 -2.86 -14.98 -23.25
C LYS A 154 -2.50 -16.46 -23.17
N GLU A 155 -1.44 -16.81 -22.43
CA GLU A 155 -1.02 -18.19 -22.14
C GLU A 155 -1.71 -18.81 -20.91
N MET A 156 -2.66 -18.09 -20.27
CA MET A 156 -3.26 -18.41 -18.97
C MET A 156 -2.29 -18.32 -17.76
N ASP A 157 -1.05 -17.87 -17.96
CA ASP A 157 -0.13 -17.49 -16.86
C ASP A 157 -0.60 -16.17 -16.20
N LEU A 158 0.03 -15.77 -15.09
CA LEU A 158 -0.37 -14.59 -14.30
C LEU A 158 0.73 -13.52 -14.25
N VAL A 159 0.34 -12.26 -14.36
CA VAL A 159 1.17 -11.06 -14.19
C VAL A 159 0.56 -10.13 -13.15
N CYS A 160 1.39 -9.41 -12.38
CA CYS A 160 0.91 -8.38 -11.47
C CYS A 160 0.45 -7.15 -12.29
N ARG A 161 -0.86 -6.89 -12.42
CA ARG A 161 -1.49 -5.67 -12.96
C ARG A 161 -2.88 -5.48 -12.35
N HIS A 162 -3.19 -4.23 -11.98
CA HIS A 162 -4.42 -3.87 -11.28
C HIS A 162 -5.69 -4.30 -12.01
N GLY A 163 -5.77 -4.05 -13.31
CA GLY A 163 -6.89 -4.48 -14.13
C GLY A 163 -6.41 -5.31 -15.29
N VAL A 164 -7.15 -6.37 -15.61
CA VAL A 164 -6.93 -7.20 -16.81
C VAL A 164 -6.93 -6.36 -18.08
N CYS A 165 -7.56 -5.18 -18.10
CA CYS A 165 -7.60 -4.25 -19.24
C CYS A 165 -6.96 -2.86 -18.99
N ASP A 166 -6.06 -2.73 -18.01
CA ASP A 166 -5.48 -1.42 -17.61
C ASP A 166 -4.32 -0.91 -18.51
N LEU A 167 -3.71 -1.79 -19.33
CA LEU A 167 -2.38 -1.56 -19.93
C LEU A 167 -2.26 -0.26 -20.73
N HIS A 168 -3.38 0.19 -21.30
CA HIS A 168 -3.46 1.39 -22.11
C HIS A 168 -3.21 2.72 -21.35
N PHE A 169 -3.26 2.73 -20.01
CA PHE A 169 -2.91 3.89 -19.16
C PHE A 169 -1.92 3.57 -18.02
N THR A 170 -1.49 2.31 -17.86
CA THR A 170 -0.46 1.86 -16.90
C THR A 170 0.88 1.51 -17.56
N THR A 171 0.98 1.60 -18.90
CA THR A 171 2.19 1.28 -19.67
C THR A 171 2.40 2.19 -20.87
N ASP A 172 3.56 2.07 -21.52
CA ASP A 172 3.86 2.72 -22.79
C ASP A 172 3.23 2.06 -24.04
N ILE A 173 2.31 1.11 -23.89
CA ILE A 173 1.82 0.26 -25.00
C ILE A 173 1.24 1.03 -26.20
N LEU A 174 0.56 2.16 -25.98
CA LEU A 174 0.02 3.00 -27.05
C LEU A 174 1.12 3.70 -27.88
N GLN A 175 2.37 3.66 -27.42
CA GLN A 175 3.57 4.12 -28.12
C GLN A 175 4.30 2.98 -28.86
N ARG A 176 3.77 1.74 -28.82
CA ARG A 176 4.31 0.53 -29.44
C ARG A 176 3.36 0.02 -30.53
N PRO A 177 3.45 0.48 -31.79
CA PRO A 177 2.41 0.21 -32.81
C PRO A 177 2.07 -1.27 -33.02
N GLU A 178 3.06 -2.16 -32.99
CA GLU A 178 2.87 -3.62 -33.16
C GLU A 178 2.17 -4.31 -31.97
N LEU A 179 2.14 -3.67 -30.80
CA LEU A 179 1.41 -4.14 -29.62
C LEU A 179 0.05 -3.42 -29.50
N ALA A 180 0.01 -2.11 -29.71
CA ALA A 180 -1.23 -1.32 -29.75
C ALA A 180 -2.26 -1.86 -30.78
N ALA A 181 -1.79 -2.43 -31.88
CA ALA A 181 -2.64 -3.07 -32.90
C ALA A 181 -3.27 -4.42 -32.46
N LYS A 182 -2.81 -5.03 -31.36
CA LYS A 182 -3.31 -6.31 -30.81
C LYS A 182 -4.32 -6.13 -29.68
N CYS A 183 -4.45 -4.92 -29.13
CA CYS A 183 -5.36 -4.62 -28.03
C CYS A 183 -6.82 -4.94 -28.38
N SER A 184 -7.56 -5.52 -27.42
CA SER A 184 -9.00 -5.83 -27.51
C SER A 184 -9.85 -4.66 -28.03
N LYS A 185 -9.47 -3.42 -27.72
CA LYS A 185 -9.91 -2.21 -28.41
C LYS A 185 -8.69 -1.33 -28.73
N PRO A 186 -8.21 -1.28 -29.98
CA PRO A 186 -7.14 -0.36 -30.38
C PRO A 186 -7.55 1.11 -30.18
N PHE A 187 -6.57 2.00 -30.10
CA PHE A 187 -6.81 3.43 -29.88
C PHE A 187 -7.75 4.01 -30.95
N THR A 188 -8.91 4.49 -30.49
CA THR A 188 -9.90 5.22 -31.27
C THR A 188 -9.79 6.70 -30.91
N PRO A 189 -9.48 7.60 -31.88
CA PRO A 189 -9.37 9.03 -31.61
C PRO A 189 -10.74 9.67 -31.32
N ALA A 190 -10.73 10.80 -30.59
CA ALA A 190 -11.92 11.61 -30.40
C ALA A 190 -12.46 12.14 -31.74
N SER A 191 -13.77 12.02 -31.97
CA SER A 191 -14.42 12.41 -33.22
C SER A 191 -15.93 12.57 -33.04
N ASN A 192 -16.54 13.58 -33.67
CA ASN A 192 -18.00 13.79 -33.70
C ASN A 192 -18.68 13.76 -32.31
N GLY A 193 -18.00 14.25 -31.27
CA GLY A 193 -18.49 14.22 -29.88
C GLY A 193 -18.24 12.91 -29.12
N THR A 194 -17.85 11.83 -29.80
CA THR A 194 -17.34 10.61 -29.18
C THR A 194 -15.94 10.85 -28.63
N LYS A 195 -15.72 10.49 -27.36
CA LYS A 195 -14.42 10.60 -26.68
C LYS A 195 -13.42 9.53 -27.15
N ALA A 196 -12.15 9.88 -27.13
CA ALA A 196 -11.03 8.99 -27.38
C ALA A 196 -11.02 7.81 -26.39
N SER A 197 -10.66 6.62 -26.86
CA SER A 197 -10.59 5.43 -25.99
C SER A 197 -9.73 4.31 -26.58
N ALA A 198 -9.14 3.52 -25.69
CA ALA A 198 -8.54 2.22 -25.99
C ALA A 198 -9.03 1.20 -24.95
N SER A 199 -8.63 -0.06 -25.11
CA SER A 199 -8.64 -1.08 -24.06
C SER A 199 -7.63 -2.15 -24.48
N CYS A 200 -6.51 -2.22 -23.75
CA CYS A 200 -5.42 -3.16 -24.00
C CYS A 200 -5.36 -4.10 -22.81
N CYS A 201 -5.63 -5.39 -23.03
CA CYS A 201 -5.83 -6.36 -21.96
C CYS A 201 -4.68 -7.36 -21.89
N THR A 202 -4.31 -7.80 -20.67
CA THR A 202 -3.22 -8.75 -20.43
C THR A 202 -3.43 -10.07 -21.17
N TYR A 203 -4.68 -10.47 -21.40
CA TYR A 203 -5.01 -11.66 -22.19
C TYR A 203 -4.85 -11.50 -23.71
N ASP A 204 -4.67 -10.27 -24.22
CA ASP A 204 -4.37 -10.02 -25.64
C ASP A 204 -2.92 -10.39 -25.97
N PHE A 205 -2.02 -10.39 -24.97
CA PHE A 205 -0.56 -10.42 -25.10
C PHE A 205 0.09 -11.65 -24.48
N THR A 206 1.16 -12.14 -25.10
CA THR A 206 2.02 -13.13 -24.46
C THR A 206 2.83 -12.49 -23.32
N VAL A 207 3.35 -13.31 -22.40
CA VAL A 207 4.33 -12.82 -21.40
C VAL A 207 5.52 -12.13 -22.06
N ASP A 208 6.10 -12.71 -23.13
CA ASP A 208 7.22 -12.12 -23.87
C ASP A 208 6.87 -10.81 -24.60
N GLU A 209 5.60 -10.63 -24.99
CA GLU A 209 5.08 -9.36 -25.53
C GLU A 209 4.97 -8.30 -24.42
N MET A 210 4.45 -8.67 -23.25
CA MET A 210 4.33 -7.76 -22.10
C MET A 210 5.69 -7.33 -21.54
N MET A 211 6.68 -8.22 -21.43
CA MET A 211 8.01 -7.86 -20.90
C MET A 211 8.78 -6.84 -21.77
N GLN A 212 8.32 -6.55 -23.00
CA GLN A 212 8.87 -5.48 -23.84
C GLN A 212 8.42 -4.08 -23.40
N LEU A 213 7.26 -3.95 -22.74
CA LEU A 213 6.67 -2.70 -22.28
C LEU A 213 7.51 -2.03 -21.18
N CYS A 214 7.27 -0.73 -20.99
CA CYS A 214 7.64 0.01 -19.79
C CYS A 214 6.37 0.26 -18.96
N ALA A 215 6.40 -0.12 -17.69
CA ALA A 215 5.40 0.25 -16.71
C ALA A 215 5.49 1.76 -16.41
N THR A 216 4.36 2.44 -16.38
CA THR A 216 4.24 3.85 -15.98
C THR A 216 3.42 3.96 -14.71
N MET A 217 3.41 5.14 -14.10
CA MET A 217 2.34 5.46 -13.14
C MET A 217 0.98 5.30 -13.83
N GLU A 218 -0.03 4.86 -13.08
CA GLU A 218 -1.44 5.02 -13.48
C GLU A 218 -1.66 6.49 -13.89
N SER A 219 -2.06 6.69 -15.14
CA SER A 219 -2.11 8.02 -15.75
C SER A 219 -3.53 8.44 -16.12
N GLN A 220 -3.81 9.73 -15.96
CA GLN A 220 -5.03 10.35 -16.45
C GLN A 220 -5.08 10.30 -17.99
N VAL A 221 -6.30 10.16 -18.52
CA VAL A 221 -6.55 10.02 -19.96
C VAL A 221 -7.24 11.25 -20.55
N ASN A 222 -6.75 11.71 -21.69
CA ASN A 222 -7.34 12.79 -22.47
C ASN A 222 -8.46 12.22 -23.37
N GLY A 223 -9.70 12.37 -22.92
CA GLY A 223 -10.89 11.97 -23.70
C GLY A 223 -11.07 12.73 -25.02
N ASP A 224 -10.34 13.82 -25.27
CA ASP A 224 -10.40 14.60 -26.52
C ASP A 224 -9.17 14.39 -27.41
N ALA A 225 -8.32 13.40 -27.11
CA ALA A 225 -7.13 13.07 -27.89
C ALA A 225 -7.46 12.59 -29.32
N THR A 226 -6.89 13.28 -30.32
CA THR A 226 -6.98 12.86 -31.73
C THR A 226 -5.81 11.98 -32.18
N ARG A 227 -4.80 11.78 -31.32
CA ARG A 227 -3.63 10.92 -31.54
C ARG A 227 -3.32 10.11 -30.28
N ALA A 228 -2.80 8.90 -30.44
CA ALA A 228 -2.48 8.01 -29.31
C ALA A 228 -1.43 8.61 -28.34
N GLN A 229 -0.52 9.44 -28.86
CA GLN A 229 0.51 10.13 -28.07
C GLN A 229 -0.08 11.22 -27.15
N ASP A 230 -1.25 11.78 -27.49
CA ASP A 230 -1.92 12.82 -26.69
C ASP A 230 -2.94 12.24 -25.70
N TYR A 231 -3.14 10.91 -25.71
CA TYR A 231 -4.14 10.23 -24.90
C TYR A 231 -3.74 10.13 -23.42
N ILE A 232 -2.45 10.10 -23.10
CA ILE A 232 -1.94 9.99 -21.74
C ILE A 232 -1.41 11.34 -21.27
N THR A 233 -1.99 11.90 -20.22
CA THR A 233 -1.62 13.23 -19.68
C THR A 233 -0.68 13.15 -18.47
N GLY A 234 -0.30 11.94 -18.06
CA GLY A 234 0.54 11.69 -16.88
C GLY A 234 -0.25 11.38 -15.62
N GLN A 235 0.46 11.18 -14.50
CA GLN A 235 -0.11 10.69 -13.26
C GLN A 235 -0.95 11.75 -12.51
N PRO A 236 -1.95 11.35 -11.70
CA PRO A 236 -2.66 12.27 -10.81
C PRO A 236 -1.70 13.11 -9.95
N PRO A 237 -1.92 14.43 -9.77
CA PRO A 237 -0.95 15.33 -9.13
C PRO A 237 -0.52 14.98 -7.69
N PHE A 238 -1.26 14.14 -6.99
CA PHE A 238 -0.91 13.66 -5.64
C PHE A 238 0.15 12.56 -5.63
N ARG A 239 0.46 11.95 -6.78
CA ARG A 239 1.50 10.92 -6.94
C ARG A 239 2.78 11.49 -7.53
N SER A 240 3.92 10.94 -7.11
CA SER A 240 5.25 11.35 -7.59
C SER A 240 5.77 10.40 -8.67
N ILE A 241 6.23 10.97 -9.78
CA ILE A 241 7.08 10.27 -10.78
C ILE A 241 8.57 10.30 -10.41
N GLY A 242 8.97 11.02 -9.35
CA GLY A 242 10.38 11.35 -9.09
C GLY A 242 11.31 10.16 -8.96
N VAL A 243 10.81 9.02 -8.47
CA VAL A 243 11.60 7.79 -8.22
C VAL A 243 11.75 6.91 -9.47
N ALA A 244 10.99 7.16 -10.54
CA ALA A 244 10.99 6.39 -11.79
C ALA A 244 11.13 7.24 -13.07
N LYS A 245 11.34 8.56 -12.93
CA LYS A 245 11.36 9.50 -14.07
C LYS A 245 12.51 9.19 -15.04
N GLY A 246 12.16 8.67 -16.21
CA GLY A 246 13.13 8.28 -17.25
C GLY A 246 13.70 6.86 -17.07
N GLU A 247 13.25 6.11 -16.08
CA GLU A 247 13.45 4.66 -16.04
C GLU A 247 12.41 3.97 -16.96
N CYS A 248 12.66 2.70 -17.29
CA CYS A 248 11.66 1.80 -17.90
C CYS A 248 11.48 0.60 -16.96
N PRO A 249 10.74 0.74 -15.84
CA PRO A 249 10.41 -0.40 -14.98
C PRO A 249 9.63 -1.43 -15.79
N LYS A 250 9.88 -2.72 -15.55
CA LYS A 250 9.24 -3.79 -16.30
C LYS A 250 7.93 -4.26 -15.67
N MET A 251 7.09 -4.85 -16.51
CA MET A 251 6.02 -5.75 -16.08
C MET A 251 6.62 -6.83 -15.16
N VAL A 252 5.82 -7.39 -14.25
CA VAL A 252 6.27 -8.43 -13.32
C VAL A 252 5.35 -9.63 -13.44
N THR A 253 5.89 -10.81 -13.75
CA THR A 253 5.14 -12.06 -13.67
C THR A 253 4.92 -12.47 -12.22
N MET A 254 3.86 -13.24 -11.96
CA MET A 254 3.62 -13.83 -10.64
C MET A 254 4.83 -14.62 -10.11
N LYS A 255 5.61 -15.24 -11.02
CA LYS A 255 6.85 -15.96 -10.70
C LYS A 255 7.94 -15.02 -10.17
N GLU A 256 8.13 -13.87 -10.80
CA GLU A 256 9.13 -12.86 -10.41
C GLU A 256 8.75 -12.15 -9.11
N TYR A 257 7.47 -11.80 -8.93
CA TYR A 257 6.95 -11.24 -7.68
C TYR A 257 7.18 -12.18 -6.49
N LEU A 258 6.81 -13.47 -6.62
CA LEU A 258 7.03 -14.46 -5.58
C LEU A 258 8.54 -14.68 -5.32
N SER A 259 9.36 -14.73 -6.37
CA SER A 259 10.82 -14.84 -6.26
C SER A 259 11.43 -13.64 -5.49
N PHE A 260 11.02 -12.42 -5.84
CA PHE A 260 11.42 -11.20 -5.14
C PHE A 260 11.02 -11.21 -3.66
N ALA A 261 9.80 -11.64 -3.36
CA ALA A 261 9.31 -11.73 -1.99
C ALA A 261 10.13 -12.72 -1.14
N ARG A 262 10.46 -13.90 -1.71
CA ARG A 262 11.36 -14.88 -1.07
C ARG A 262 12.75 -14.30 -0.83
N SER A 263 13.33 -13.60 -1.81
CA SER A 263 14.66 -13.00 -1.67
C SER A 263 14.74 -11.93 -0.57
N ASN A 264 13.62 -11.24 -0.29
CA ASN A 264 13.54 -10.19 0.73
C ASN A 264 13.02 -10.69 2.10
N ASN A 265 12.63 -11.97 2.21
CA ASN A 265 11.94 -12.55 3.37
C ASN A 265 10.68 -11.77 3.77
N VAL A 266 9.88 -11.33 2.80
CA VAL A 266 8.59 -10.64 3.00
C VAL A 266 7.44 -11.59 2.63
N ASN A 267 6.29 -11.44 3.28
CA ASN A 267 5.09 -12.24 2.99
C ASN A 267 4.35 -11.67 1.77
N VAL A 268 3.42 -12.45 1.23
CA VAL A 268 2.69 -12.11 0.00
C VAL A 268 1.19 -12.15 0.22
N ILE A 269 0.48 -11.14 -0.29
CA ILE A 269 -0.99 -11.05 -0.24
C ILE A 269 -1.57 -10.69 -1.61
N PRO A 270 -1.30 -11.50 -2.65
CA PRO A 270 -1.76 -11.22 -4.01
C PRO A 270 -3.27 -11.41 -4.16
N GLU A 271 -3.86 -10.66 -5.10
CA GLU A 271 -5.28 -10.74 -5.47
C GLU A 271 -5.50 -11.50 -6.78
N LEU A 272 -6.62 -12.20 -6.96
CA LEU A 272 -7.06 -12.69 -8.28
C LEU A 272 -8.10 -11.76 -8.91
N LYS A 273 -7.70 -11.03 -9.97
CA LYS A 273 -8.50 -9.96 -10.59
C LYS A 273 -9.62 -10.44 -11.52
N ASP A 274 -10.59 -9.55 -11.67
CA ASP A 274 -11.53 -9.45 -12.80
C ASP A 274 -12.26 -10.75 -13.17
N THR A 275 -12.41 -11.66 -12.20
CA THR A 275 -13.12 -12.94 -12.36
C THR A 275 -14.64 -12.76 -12.50
N THR A 276 -15.16 -11.60 -12.08
CA THR A 276 -16.52 -11.13 -12.37
C THR A 276 -16.68 -10.56 -13.76
N GLU A 277 -15.60 -10.10 -14.41
CA GLU A 277 -15.73 -9.37 -15.66
C GLU A 277 -16.13 -10.28 -16.81
N ASN A 278 -17.12 -9.82 -17.58
CA ASN A 278 -17.63 -10.57 -18.72
C ASN A 278 -16.54 -10.78 -19.78
N ALA A 279 -15.64 -9.81 -19.95
CA ALA A 279 -14.49 -9.92 -20.86
C ALA A 279 -13.55 -11.08 -20.45
N THR A 280 -13.16 -11.15 -19.17
CA THR A 280 -12.35 -12.24 -18.60
C THR A 280 -13.06 -13.58 -18.71
N GLN A 281 -14.36 -13.66 -18.38
CA GLN A 281 -15.14 -14.89 -18.47
C GLN A 281 -15.30 -15.39 -19.93
N VAL A 282 -15.46 -14.47 -20.90
CA VAL A 282 -15.45 -14.80 -22.33
C VAL A 282 -14.07 -15.30 -22.78
N PHE A 283 -12.98 -14.63 -22.38
CA PHE A 283 -11.61 -15.11 -22.67
C PHE A 283 -11.38 -16.52 -22.13
N LEU A 284 -11.76 -16.78 -20.87
CA LEU A 284 -11.64 -18.09 -20.23
C LEU A 284 -12.41 -19.18 -21.00
N ALA A 285 -13.61 -18.87 -21.50
CA ALA A 285 -14.37 -19.78 -22.35
C ALA A 285 -13.61 -20.16 -23.64
N THR A 286 -12.86 -19.23 -24.27
CA THR A 286 -12.03 -19.55 -25.46
C THR A 286 -10.89 -20.54 -25.15
N LYS A 287 -10.54 -20.70 -23.87
CA LYS A 287 -9.50 -21.63 -23.38
C LYS A 287 -10.07 -22.94 -22.82
N ASN A 288 -11.39 -23.14 -22.88
CA ASN A 288 -12.12 -24.18 -22.12
C ASN A 288 -11.84 -24.11 -20.61
N ALA A 289 -11.62 -22.90 -20.08
CA ALA A 289 -11.28 -22.63 -18.69
C ALA A 289 -12.41 -21.89 -17.96
N THR A 290 -12.29 -21.78 -16.63
CA THR A 290 -13.25 -21.11 -15.75
C THR A 290 -12.52 -20.31 -14.66
N ILE A 291 -13.26 -19.55 -13.86
CA ILE A 291 -12.71 -18.89 -12.66
C ILE A 291 -12.09 -19.89 -11.67
N ALA A 292 -12.59 -21.13 -11.60
CA ALA A 292 -11.99 -22.18 -10.78
C ALA A 292 -10.62 -22.62 -11.32
N THR A 293 -10.47 -22.68 -12.65
CA THR A 293 -9.18 -22.96 -13.31
C THR A 293 -8.13 -21.91 -12.96
N LEU A 294 -8.52 -20.63 -12.90
CA LEU A 294 -7.63 -19.56 -12.41
C LEU A 294 -7.37 -19.67 -10.91
N ALA A 295 -8.40 -19.88 -10.10
CA ALA A 295 -8.27 -19.99 -8.65
C ALA A 295 -7.31 -21.12 -8.21
N ASP A 296 -7.40 -22.30 -8.82
CA ASP A 296 -6.50 -23.41 -8.49
C ASP A 296 -5.07 -23.18 -9.03
N LYS A 297 -4.91 -22.57 -10.21
CA LYS A 297 -3.58 -22.16 -10.73
C LYS A 297 -2.92 -21.09 -9.86
N PHE A 298 -3.70 -20.12 -9.37
CA PHE A 298 -3.28 -19.10 -8.43
C PHE A 298 -2.80 -19.71 -7.11
N ALA A 299 -3.60 -20.61 -6.53
CA ALA A 299 -3.22 -21.34 -5.32
C ALA A 299 -1.98 -22.22 -5.53
N GLN A 300 -1.76 -22.74 -6.74
CA GLN A 300 -0.56 -23.51 -7.07
C GLN A 300 0.71 -22.66 -7.10
N TYR A 301 0.67 -21.43 -7.61
CA TYR A 301 1.82 -20.52 -7.56
C TYR A 301 2.35 -20.30 -6.13
N LEU A 302 1.46 -20.11 -5.14
CA LEU A 302 1.85 -19.95 -3.74
C LEU A 302 2.47 -21.23 -3.16
N LYS A 303 1.96 -22.42 -3.53
CA LYS A 303 2.54 -23.71 -3.10
C LYS A 303 3.93 -23.93 -3.69
N ASP A 304 4.08 -23.72 -5.00
CA ASP A 304 5.35 -23.93 -5.71
C ASP A 304 6.45 -22.99 -5.20
N ALA A 305 6.09 -21.74 -4.85
CA ALA A 305 7.00 -20.77 -4.24
C ALA A 305 7.13 -20.92 -2.70
N ASN A 306 6.54 -21.96 -2.10
CA ASN A 306 6.61 -22.28 -0.66
C ASN A 306 6.09 -21.15 0.27
N PHE A 307 5.04 -20.45 -0.16
CA PHE A 307 4.26 -19.48 0.64
C PHE A 307 3.08 -20.16 1.33
N THR A 308 3.37 -21.22 2.08
CA THR A 308 2.38 -22.13 2.69
C THR A 308 2.40 -22.14 4.22
N ALA A 309 2.93 -21.09 4.86
CA ALA A 309 2.81 -20.94 6.31
C ALA A 309 1.33 -20.81 6.72
N PRO A 310 0.92 -21.38 7.87
CA PRO A 310 -0.43 -21.15 8.39
C PRO A 310 -0.57 -19.68 8.82
N PHE A 311 -1.78 -19.14 8.71
CA PHE A 311 -2.13 -17.89 9.37
C PHE A 311 -2.31 -18.14 10.87
N ASP A 312 -1.63 -17.37 11.72
CA ASP A 312 -1.80 -17.42 13.18
C ASP A 312 -2.16 -16.04 13.74
N LYS A 313 -2.99 -16.01 14.79
CA LYS A 313 -3.59 -14.79 15.35
C LYS A 313 -2.62 -13.78 15.99
N ASN A 314 -1.32 -14.03 15.94
CA ASN A 314 -0.26 -13.15 16.43
C ASN A 314 0.87 -12.99 15.39
N PHE A 315 0.71 -13.53 14.17
CA PHE A 315 1.74 -13.61 13.13
C PHE A 315 3.11 -14.15 13.59
N LYS A 316 3.12 -14.96 14.67
CA LYS A 316 4.32 -15.44 15.37
C LYS A 316 5.28 -16.22 14.50
N ASP A 317 4.79 -16.92 13.48
CA ASP A 317 5.65 -17.59 12.49
C ASP A 317 5.77 -16.81 11.18
N ALA A 318 4.69 -16.16 10.72
CA ALA A 318 4.66 -15.39 9.47
C ALA A 318 5.67 -14.23 9.45
N GLY A 319 5.83 -13.50 10.56
CA GLY A 319 6.74 -12.35 10.65
C GLY A 319 8.23 -12.71 10.63
N LYS A 320 8.61 -14.00 10.74
CA LYS A 320 10.01 -14.42 10.89
C LYS A 320 10.66 -14.96 9.62
N LYS A 321 9.88 -15.29 8.59
CA LYS A 321 10.35 -16.13 7.46
C LYS A 321 9.95 -15.66 6.07
N GLY A 322 8.99 -14.74 5.93
CA GLY A 322 8.52 -14.32 4.59
C GLY A 322 7.97 -15.49 3.78
N ASN A 323 7.10 -16.29 4.39
CA ASN A 323 6.57 -17.51 3.79
C ASN A 323 5.07 -17.76 4.05
N LEU A 324 4.34 -16.74 4.51
CA LEU A 324 2.89 -16.70 4.48
C LEU A 324 2.43 -16.17 3.12
N GLY A 325 1.50 -16.89 2.48
CA GLY A 325 0.79 -16.44 1.29
C GLY A 325 -0.71 -16.36 1.60
N VAL A 326 -1.30 -15.19 1.42
CA VAL A 326 -2.74 -14.96 1.60
C VAL A 326 -3.38 -14.76 0.23
N MET A 327 -4.47 -15.47 -0.05
CA MET A 327 -5.18 -15.39 -1.34
C MET A 327 -6.31 -14.36 -1.25
N GLN A 328 -6.17 -13.22 -1.93
CA GLN A 328 -7.13 -12.11 -1.89
C GLN A 328 -8.09 -12.14 -3.08
N THR A 329 -9.36 -11.79 -2.86
CA THR A 329 -10.32 -11.55 -3.96
C THR A 329 -11.57 -10.81 -3.48
N PHE A 330 -12.20 -10.05 -4.39
CA PHE A 330 -13.58 -9.59 -4.26
C PHE A 330 -14.61 -10.68 -4.62
N ASP A 331 -14.29 -11.66 -5.46
CA ASP A 331 -15.30 -12.61 -5.95
C ASP A 331 -15.62 -13.69 -4.91
N ARG A 332 -16.83 -13.63 -4.32
CA ARG A 332 -17.27 -14.62 -3.31
C ARG A 332 -17.31 -16.05 -3.83
N ARG A 333 -17.37 -16.26 -5.16
CA ARG A 333 -17.25 -17.58 -5.80
C ARG A 333 -15.83 -18.12 -5.68
N VAL A 334 -14.83 -17.28 -5.97
CA VAL A 334 -13.39 -17.62 -5.89
C VAL A 334 -12.98 -17.91 -4.46
N ALA A 335 -13.43 -17.08 -3.50
CA ALA A 335 -13.17 -17.30 -2.07
C ALA A 335 -13.69 -18.68 -1.60
N LYS A 336 -14.92 -19.06 -1.99
CA LYS A 336 -15.49 -20.39 -1.71
C LYS A 336 -14.71 -21.53 -2.39
N ILE A 337 -14.32 -21.38 -3.65
CA ILE A 337 -13.50 -22.38 -4.37
C ILE A 337 -12.17 -22.60 -3.64
N TRP A 338 -11.51 -21.53 -3.18
CA TRP A 338 -10.28 -21.65 -2.38
C TRP A 338 -10.49 -22.35 -1.04
N LYS A 339 -11.55 -22.06 -0.28
CA LYS A 339 -11.83 -22.81 0.96
C LYS A 339 -12.36 -24.24 0.73
N GLN A 340 -12.80 -24.58 -0.47
CA GLN A 340 -13.13 -25.96 -0.85
C GLN A 340 -11.87 -26.75 -1.23
N ASN A 341 -11.08 -26.26 -2.19
CA ASN A 341 -9.96 -26.97 -2.81
C ASN A 341 -8.62 -26.78 -2.08
N ASN A 342 -8.39 -25.61 -1.46
CA ASN A 342 -7.09 -25.12 -1.04
C ASN A 342 -7.02 -24.75 0.46
N LYS A 343 -7.78 -25.48 1.29
CA LYS A 343 -8.04 -25.24 2.74
C LYS A 343 -6.87 -24.82 3.63
N ALA A 344 -5.65 -25.24 3.32
CA ALA A 344 -4.46 -24.92 4.11
C ALA A 344 -3.90 -23.51 3.85
N LEU A 345 -4.32 -22.84 2.77
CA LEU A 345 -3.99 -21.45 2.49
C LEU A 345 -5.11 -20.52 3.03
N PRO A 346 -4.75 -19.42 3.70
CA PRO A 346 -5.70 -18.43 4.17
C PRO A 346 -6.27 -17.60 3.01
N VAL A 347 -7.52 -17.17 3.15
CA VAL A 347 -8.22 -16.31 2.19
C VAL A 347 -8.55 -14.97 2.83
N LEU A 348 -8.34 -13.90 2.06
CA LEU A 348 -8.84 -12.56 2.34
C LEU A 348 -10.00 -12.25 1.39
N TYR A 349 -11.14 -11.87 1.94
CA TYR A 349 -12.29 -11.36 1.18
C TYR A 349 -12.32 -9.83 1.20
N LEU A 350 -12.37 -9.22 0.02
CA LEU A 350 -12.55 -7.79 -0.18
C LEU A 350 -14.02 -7.44 -0.48
N LEU A 351 -14.39 -6.21 -0.18
CA LEU A 351 -15.73 -5.65 -0.41
C LEU A 351 -15.65 -4.12 -0.43
N GLU A 352 -16.46 -3.46 -1.25
CA GLU A 352 -16.47 -1.99 -1.38
C GLU A 352 -17.65 -1.38 -0.64
N THR A 353 -18.83 -1.98 -0.74
CA THR A 353 -20.09 -1.46 -0.20
C THR A 353 -20.35 -1.96 1.23
N PRO A 354 -20.39 -1.08 2.24
CA PRO A 354 -20.82 -1.43 3.60
C PRO A 354 -22.33 -1.72 3.67
N MET A 355 -22.77 -2.34 4.77
CA MET A 355 -24.18 -2.71 4.98
C MET A 355 -25.17 -1.55 4.86
N ASN A 356 -26.24 -1.78 4.09
CA ASN A 356 -27.59 -1.40 4.51
C ASN A 356 -28.23 -2.62 5.20
N SER A 357 -28.98 -2.40 6.28
CA SER A 357 -29.59 -3.48 7.08
C SER A 357 -30.70 -4.26 6.37
N THR A 358 -31.14 -3.80 5.20
CA THR A 358 -32.13 -4.49 4.36
C THR A 358 -31.52 -5.38 3.27
N THR A 359 -30.20 -5.38 3.08
CA THR A 359 -29.54 -6.10 1.97
C THR A 359 -29.29 -7.57 2.32
N THR A 360 -29.81 -8.49 1.51
CA THR A 360 -29.60 -9.95 1.60
C THR A 360 -28.68 -10.45 0.48
N GLU A 361 -28.29 -11.73 0.46
CA GLU A 361 -27.55 -12.29 -0.70
C GLU A 361 -28.32 -12.13 -2.03
N LYS A 362 -29.66 -12.17 -1.99
CA LYS A 362 -30.52 -12.01 -3.18
C LYS A 362 -30.38 -10.64 -3.84
N ASP A 363 -30.05 -9.61 -3.05
CA ASP A 363 -29.92 -8.23 -3.52
C ASP A 363 -28.50 -7.94 -4.06
N CYS A 364 -27.53 -8.81 -3.74
CA CYS A 364 -26.14 -8.73 -4.19
C CYS A 364 -25.94 -9.31 -5.60
N ALA A 365 -26.40 -8.55 -6.60
CA ALA A 365 -26.32 -8.91 -8.02
C ALA A 365 -24.89 -9.09 -8.56
N SER A 366 -23.89 -8.41 -7.98
CA SER A 366 -22.48 -8.64 -8.28
C SER A 366 -21.90 -9.76 -7.41
N PRO A 367 -21.06 -10.68 -7.94
CA PRO A 367 -20.27 -11.59 -7.12
C PRO A 367 -19.13 -10.91 -6.36
N ALA A 368 -18.66 -9.73 -6.84
CA ALA A 368 -17.51 -9.00 -6.32
C ALA A 368 -17.83 -8.17 -5.06
N ASP A 369 -19.00 -7.52 -5.04
CA ASP A 369 -19.33 -6.55 -3.99
C ASP A 369 -20.62 -6.95 -3.27
N CYS A 370 -20.47 -7.38 -2.02
CA CYS A 370 -21.58 -7.77 -1.16
C CYS A 370 -21.17 -7.85 0.33
N GLY A 371 -21.22 -6.73 1.04
CA GLY A 371 -20.97 -6.68 2.48
C GLY A 371 -22.10 -7.20 3.38
N SER A 372 -23.09 -7.93 2.87
CA SER A 372 -24.34 -8.26 3.60
C SER A 372 -24.15 -9.28 4.73
N PRO A 373 -25.01 -9.27 5.78
CA PRO A 373 -24.90 -10.20 6.91
C PRO A 373 -24.90 -11.67 6.50
N ASP A 374 -25.70 -12.03 5.48
CA ASP A 374 -25.83 -13.40 5.00
C ASP A 374 -24.54 -13.89 4.35
N VAL A 375 -23.97 -13.09 3.43
CA VAL A 375 -22.72 -13.43 2.73
C VAL A 375 -21.52 -13.41 3.67
N LEU A 376 -21.48 -12.48 4.63
CA LEU A 376 -20.48 -12.52 5.70
C LEU A 376 -20.60 -13.79 6.55
N ARG A 377 -21.80 -14.19 6.96
CA ARG A 377 -22.02 -15.43 7.73
C ARG A 377 -21.60 -16.67 6.96
N ASP A 378 -22.00 -16.78 5.69
CA ASP A 378 -21.68 -17.92 4.82
C ASP A 378 -20.18 -18.01 4.49
N LEU A 379 -19.49 -16.89 4.21
CA LEU A 379 -18.04 -16.89 3.97
C LEU A 379 -17.24 -17.22 5.25
N MET A 380 -17.66 -16.71 6.42
CA MET A 380 -17.06 -17.08 7.71
C MET A 380 -17.29 -18.57 8.03
N GLN A 381 -18.48 -19.11 7.74
CA GLN A 381 -18.78 -20.54 7.90
C GLN A 381 -18.03 -21.42 6.90
N ALA A 382 -17.77 -20.94 5.68
CA ALA A 382 -16.89 -21.58 4.71
C ALA A 382 -15.41 -21.57 5.14
N GLY A 383 -15.06 -20.75 6.15
CA GLY A 383 -13.73 -20.68 6.74
C GLY A 383 -12.80 -19.65 6.08
N VAL A 384 -13.34 -18.58 5.49
CA VAL A 384 -12.55 -17.40 5.12
C VAL A 384 -12.02 -16.74 6.41
N GLU A 385 -10.70 -16.53 6.47
CA GLU A 385 -10.03 -16.04 7.68
C GLU A 385 -10.00 -14.51 7.80
N ILE A 386 -9.94 -13.76 6.70
CA ILE A 386 -9.74 -12.31 6.74
C ILE A 386 -10.81 -11.59 5.91
N PHE A 387 -11.38 -10.51 6.45
CA PHE A 387 -12.34 -9.64 5.77
C PHE A 387 -11.80 -8.21 5.76
N SER A 388 -11.72 -7.59 4.58
CA SER A 388 -11.22 -6.21 4.47
C SER A 388 -12.12 -5.36 3.58
N PRO A 389 -13.11 -4.66 4.15
CA PRO A 389 -13.73 -3.52 3.49
C PRO A 389 -12.80 -2.29 3.47
N ALA A 390 -13.17 -1.32 2.62
CA ALA A 390 -12.50 -0.04 2.54
C ALA A 390 -12.53 0.74 3.87
N MET A 391 -11.55 1.63 4.09
CA MET A 391 -11.35 2.34 5.37
C MET A 391 -12.59 3.09 5.87
N ASN A 392 -13.36 3.68 4.95
CA ASN A 392 -14.62 4.38 5.22
C ASN A 392 -15.69 3.50 5.91
N SER A 393 -15.56 2.18 5.82
CA SER A 393 -16.50 1.20 6.35
C SER A 393 -16.18 0.79 7.79
N PHE A 394 -14.95 1.07 8.26
CA PHE A 394 -14.51 0.83 9.65
C PHE A 394 -14.55 2.08 10.54
N VAL A 395 -14.44 3.27 9.96
CA VAL A 395 -14.31 4.52 10.71
C VAL A 395 -15.40 5.51 10.31
N ALA A 396 -16.00 6.16 11.29
CA ALA A 396 -16.99 7.23 11.13
C ALA A 396 -16.53 8.50 11.87
N ALA A 397 -17.23 9.60 11.68
CA ALA A 397 -17.12 10.77 12.54
C ALA A 397 -18.23 10.81 13.60
N GLU A 398 -17.87 11.20 14.81
CA GLU A 398 -18.79 11.68 15.86
C GLU A 398 -18.13 12.84 16.59
N ASN A 399 -18.77 14.01 16.63
CA ASN A 399 -18.29 15.21 17.34
C ASN A 399 -16.87 15.62 16.91
N HIS A 400 -16.61 15.66 15.60
CA HIS A 400 -15.29 15.95 15.01
C HIS A 400 -14.18 14.94 15.34
N ARG A 401 -14.51 13.74 15.87
CA ARG A 401 -13.56 12.67 16.17
C ARG A 401 -13.79 11.45 15.29
N PHE A 402 -12.69 10.82 14.88
CA PHE A 402 -12.69 9.51 14.24
C PHE A 402 -13.09 8.43 15.26
N VAL A 403 -14.18 7.70 15.01
CA VAL A 403 -14.74 6.63 15.87
C VAL A 403 -14.95 5.35 15.07
N GLU A 404 -15.19 4.22 15.74
CA GLU A 404 -15.53 2.97 15.05
C GLU A 404 -16.93 3.05 14.43
N HIS A 405 -17.02 2.85 13.12
CA HIS A 405 -18.27 2.81 12.35
C HIS A 405 -19.11 1.58 12.72
N GLN A 406 -20.44 1.68 12.63
CA GLN A 406 -21.34 0.61 13.08
C GLN A 406 -21.11 -0.72 12.35
N TYR A 407 -20.80 -0.68 11.05
CA TYR A 407 -20.55 -1.90 10.26
C TYR A 407 -19.37 -2.74 10.78
N SER A 408 -18.33 -2.11 11.34
CA SER A 408 -17.23 -2.83 12.03
C SER A 408 -17.76 -3.67 13.19
N LYS A 409 -18.66 -3.09 13.99
CA LYS A 409 -19.28 -3.73 15.17
C LYS A 409 -20.20 -4.86 14.72
N ASP A 410 -20.93 -4.68 13.62
CA ASP A 410 -21.82 -5.69 13.04
C ASP A 410 -21.05 -6.90 12.49
N MET A 411 -19.96 -6.68 11.75
CA MET A 411 -19.07 -7.77 11.29
C MET A 411 -18.47 -8.56 12.46
N LYS A 412 -18.03 -7.85 13.52
CA LYS A 412 -17.51 -8.47 14.75
C LYS A 412 -18.60 -9.23 15.52
N ALA A 413 -19.85 -8.76 15.49
CA ALA A 413 -21.00 -9.45 16.08
C ALA A 413 -21.33 -10.73 15.30
N ILE A 414 -21.28 -10.71 13.97
CA ILE A 414 -21.43 -11.90 13.14
C ILE A 414 -20.35 -12.96 13.49
N ALA A 415 -19.08 -12.55 13.59
CA ALA A 415 -18.00 -13.44 14.04
C ALA A 415 -18.16 -13.90 15.51
N ALA A 416 -18.85 -13.12 16.35
CA ALA A 416 -19.19 -13.50 17.73
C ALA A 416 -20.23 -14.61 17.77
N ASP A 417 -21.36 -14.44 17.08
CA ASP A 417 -22.48 -15.39 17.03
C ASP A 417 -22.03 -16.77 16.53
N LEU A 418 -21.11 -16.78 15.55
CA LEU A 418 -20.57 -18.00 14.95
C LEU A 418 -19.49 -18.68 15.81
N GLY A 419 -19.05 -18.06 16.91
CA GLY A 419 -17.94 -18.57 17.73
C GLY A 419 -16.57 -18.50 17.05
N LEU A 420 -16.36 -17.52 16.17
CA LEU A 420 -15.20 -17.39 15.29
C LEU A 420 -14.27 -16.22 15.63
N LYS A 421 -14.45 -15.54 16.77
CA LYS A 421 -13.62 -14.37 17.20
C LYS A 421 -12.10 -14.60 17.17
N ASP A 422 -11.64 -15.82 17.42
CA ASP A 422 -10.22 -16.19 17.41
C ASP A 422 -9.71 -16.70 16.03
N LYS A 423 -10.57 -16.65 15.00
CA LYS A 423 -10.36 -17.24 13.67
C LYS A 423 -10.66 -16.30 12.50
N VAL A 424 -11.43 -15.25 12.74
CA VAL A 424 -11.81 -14.23 11.76
C VAL A 424 -11.13 -12.91 12.12
N PHE A 425 -10.45 -12.32 11.14
CA PHE A 425 -9.62 -11.13 11.28
C PHE A 425 -10.07 -10.05 10.30
N PHE A 426 -9.70 -8.80 10.60
CA PHE A 426 -10.12 -7.64 9.84
C PHE A 426 -8.90 -6.87 9.32
N GLY A 427 -8.80 -6.66 8.02
CA GLY A 427 -7.85 -5.71 7.41
C GLY A 427 -8.60 -4.52 6.81
N SER A 428 -7.91 -3.53 6.24
CA SER A 428 -8.61 -2.46 5.49
C SER A 428 -7.74 -1.76 4.45
N TRP A 429 -8.37 -1.15 3.44
CA TRP A 429 -7.72 -0.62 2.24
C TRP A 429 -8.35 0.71 1.76
N SER A 430 -7.67 1.63 1.07
CA SER A 430 -6.20 1.79 0.97
C SER A 430 -5.83 3.21 1.40
N LEU A 431 -4.87 3.32 2.31
CA LEU A 431 -4.31 4.61 2.73
C LEU A 431 -3.54 5.22 1.54
N GLU A 432 -3.60 6.55 1.42
CA GLU A 432 -2.92 7.34 0.38
C GLU A 432 -3.31 7.08 -1.09
N ARG A 433 -4.28 6.18 -1.37
CA ARG A 433 -4.74 5.89 -2.75
C ARG A 433 -5.40 7.06 -3.47
N SER A 434 -5.88 8.07 -2.74
CA SER A 434 -6.50 9.29 -3.27
C SER A 434 -5.95 10.57 -2.62
N GLY A 435 -5.44 11.49 -3.43
CA GLY A 435 -5.25 12.89 -3.03
C GLY A 435 -6.44 13.78 -3.40
N CYS A 436 -6.42 15.03 -2.94
CA CYS A 436 -7.63 15.84 -2.84
C CYS A 436 -7.47 17.29 -3.34
N VAL A 437 -8.60 17.96 -3.61
CA VAL A 437 -8.67 19.31 -4.17
C VAL A 437 -9.65 20.12 -3.31
N SER A 438 -9.16 21.09 -2.54
CA SER A 438 -9.90 21.75 -1.46
C SER A 438 -11.29 22.26 -1.88
N GLN A 439 -12.36 21.55 -1.47
CA GLN A 439 -13.75 21.97 -1.67
C GLN A 439 -14.07 23.28 -0.91
N TYR A 440 -13.29 23.57 0.14
CA TYR A 440 -13.32 24.84 0.88
C TYR A 440 -12.69 25.97 0.06
N GLY A 441 -13.43 26.50 -0.91
CA GLY A 441 -13.05 27.68 -1.68
C GLY A 441 -12.63 28.85 -0.79
N ASN A 442 -11.57 29.55 -1.19
CA ASN A 442 -10.82 30.57 -0.43
C ASN A 442 -9.91 30.08 0.72
N ALA A 443 -9.80 28.77 1.00
CA ALA A 443 -8.69 28.26 1.81
C ALA A 443 -7.38 28.32 0.99
N THR A 444 -6.61 29.40 1.12
CA THR A 444 -5.31 29.55 0.42
C THR A 444 -4.19 28.73 1.07
N PHE A 445 -4.43 27.43 1.22
CA PHE A 445 -3.34 26.45 1.31
C PHE A 445 -2.65 26.44 -0.05
N ASN A 446 -1.47 27.06 -0.11
CA ASN A 446 -0.70 27.13 -1.34
C ASN A 446 -0.41 25.71 -1.84
N ALA A 447 -0.90 25.37 -3.03
CA ALA A 447 -0.53 24.16 -3.74
C ALA A 447 0.93 24.29 -4.24
N ALA A 448 1.87 24.21 -3.30
CA ALA A 448 3.28 24.02 -3.61
C ALA A 448 3.44 22.74 -4.43
N PRO A 449 4.30 22.71 -5.47
CA PRO A 449 4.46 21.55 -6.34
C PRO A 449 5.23 20.42 -5.64
N GLY A 450 4.56 19.70 -4.74
CA GLY A 450 5.04 18.53 -4.03
C GLY A 450 3.90 17.78 -3.32
N LEU A 451 3.77 16.48 -3.59
CA LEU A 451 2.96 15.47 -2.86
C LEU A 451 1.81 15.96 -1.95
N GLY A 452 0.86 16.73 -2.49
CA GLY A 452 -0.18 17.43 -1.73
C GLY A 452 -1.12 16.54 -0.88
N SER A 453 -2.01 17.20 -0.13
CA SER A 453 -2.87 16.63 0.94
C SER A 453 -3.34 15.18 0.74
N ILE A 454 -3.12 14.36 1.78
CA ILE A 454 -3.77 13.06 1.95
C ILE A 454 -5.15 13.31 2.57
N GLY A 455 -6.22 12.93 1.88
CA GLY A 455 -7.61 13.24 2.28
C GLY A 455 -7.98 14.72 2.04
N GLY A 456 -9.25 15.13 2.11
CA GLY A 456 -10.47 14.36 1.81
C GLY A 456 -11.16 14.99 0.59
N CYS A 457 -11.64 14.16 -0.34
CA CYS A 457 -12.43 14.52 -1.54
C CYS A 457 -13.10 13.27 -2.18
N GLY A 458 -13.40 12.22 -1.41
CA GLY A 458 -13.85 10.96 -2.01
C GLY A 458 -13.78 9.70 -1.15
N PHE A 459 -14.05 8.58 -1.82
CA PHE A 459 -14.45 7.28 -1.24
C PHE A 459 -13.75 6.89 0.06
N TYR A 460 -12.41 6.81 0.11
CA TYR A 460 -11.67 6.31 1.28
C TYR A 460 -11.86 7.11 2.58
N TYR A 461 -12.31 8.37 2.49
CA TYR A 461 -12.56 9.25 3.64
C TYR A 461 -14.02 9.71 3.75
N SER A 462 -14.93 9.20 2.90
CA SER A 462 -16.30 9.73 2.77
C SER A 462 -17.18 9.63 4.03
N SER A 463 -16.79 8.79 5.00
CA SER A 463 -17.45 8.62 6.30
C SER A 463 -16.97 9.58 7.40
N VAL A 464 -15.94 10.37 7.12
CA VAL A 464 -15.30 11.33 8.06
C VAL A 464 -15.05 12.71 7.46
N GLU A 465 -15.16 12.86 6.14
CA GLU A 465 -14.88 14.09 5.38
C GLU A 465 -15.82 15.23 5.80
N GLY A 466 -15.24 16.36 6.19
CA GLY A 466 -15.95 17.57 6.59
C GLY A 466 -16.49 17.58 8.03
N GLU A 467 -16.45 16.45 8.75
CA GLU A 467 -16.71 16.43 10.19
C GLU A 467 -15.42 16.20 11.00
N ALA A 468 -14.66 15.13 10.74
CA ALA A 468 -13.44 14.80 11.50
C ALA A 468 -12.16 14.91 10.65
N SER A 469 -12.25 14.68 9.34
CA SER A 469 -11.17 14.84 8.35
C SER A 469 -11.38 16.12 7.54
N PHE A 470 -10.34 16.94 7.43
CA PHE A 470 -10.39 18.24 6.73
C PHE A 470 -9.31 18.37 5.65
N GLY A 471 -8.66 17.25 5.30
CA GLY A 471 -7.63 17.18 4.26
C GLY A 471 -6.27 17.72 4.68
N GLN A 472 -5.93 17.49 5.95
CA GLN A 472 -4.61 17.75 6.51
C GLN A 472 -3.85 16.42 6.59
N HIS A 473 -2.54 16.39 6.36
CA HIS A 473 -1.79 15.12 6.40
C HIS A 473 -1.86 14.43 7.77
N GLU A 474 -1.98 15.17 8.88
CA GLU A 474 -2.28 14.63 10.22
C GLU A 474 -3.60 13.85 10.35
N ASP A 475 -4.58 14.05 9.45
CA ASP A 475 -5.81 13.24 9.45
C ASP A 475 -5.49 11.74 9.24
N SER A 476 -4.38 11.42 8.57
CA SER A 476 -3.90 10.03 8.44
C SER A 476 -3.54 9.39 9.78
N LEU A 477 -2.96 10.14 10.72
CA LEU A 477 -2.57 9.62 12.04
C LEU A 477 -3.82 9.30 12.89
N LEU A 478 -4.83 10.17 12.86
CA LEU A 478 -6.10 9.96 13.56
C LEU A 478 -6.93 8.83 12.91
N MET A 479 -6.90 8.72 11.58
CA MET A 479 -7.52 7.62 10.85
C MET A 479 -6.86 6.27 11.19
N MET A 480 -5.52 6.20 11.20
CA MET A 480 -4.80 4.98 11.60
C MET A 480 -5.05 4.62 13.07
N ASP A 481 -5.07 5.58 13.99
CA ASP A 481 -5.39 5.29 15.40
C ASP A 481 -6.83 4.80 15.57
N ALA A 482 -7.80 5.33 14.83
CA ALA A 482 -9.15 4.78 14.80
C ALA A 482 -9.21 3.36 14.21
N LEU A 483 -8.53 3.11 13.08
CA LEU A 483 -8.48 1.80 12.42
C LEU A 483 -7.86 0.72 13.32
N PHE A 484 -6.65 0.96 13.83
CA PHE A 484 -5.92 -0.05 14.61
C PHE A 484 -6.42 -0.19 16.06
N THR A 485 -6.91 0.88 16.71
CA THR A 485 -7.21 0.83 18.15
C THR A 485 -8.70 0.75 18.49
N LYS A 486 -9.58 1.18 17.57
CA LYS A 486 -11.04 1.18 17.78
C LYS A 486 -11.69 0.12 16.89
N ALA A 487 -11.44 0.18 15.58
CA ALA A 487 -11.85 -0.87 14.66
C ALA A 487 -11.00 -2.15 14.79
N GLY A 488 -9.79 -2.10 15.35
CA GLY A 488 -9.01 -3.29 15.69
C GLY A 488 -8.56 -4.10 14.48
N ILE A 489 -8.23 -3.44 13.36
CA ILE A 489 -7.70 -4.12 12.18
C ILE A 489 -6.29 -4.66 12.43
N VAL A 490 -5.91 -5.73 11.74
CA VAL A 490 -4.60 -6.41 11.85
C VAL A 490 -3.63 -6.07 10.72
N GLY A 491 -4.07 -5.32 9.71
CA GLY A 491 -3.25 -4.92 8.56
C GLY A 491 -3.93 -3.86 7.69
N LEU A 492 -3.16 -2.88 7.24
CA LEU A 492 -3.61 -1.75 6.43
C LEU A 492 -2.83 -1.71 5.11
N PHE A 493 -3.57 -1.74 4.00
CA PHE A 493 -3.02 -1.50 2.67
C PHE A 493 -2.74 0.00 2.51
N SER A 494 -1.54 0.34 2.04
CA SER A 494 -1.12 1.73 1.81
C SER A 494 -0.34 1.85 0.50
N ASP A 495 -0.67 2.86 -0.30
CA ASP A 495 0.10 3.28 -1.47
C ASP A 495 1.47 3.86 -1.09
N PHE A 496 1.70 4.12 0.20
CA PHE A 496 2.96 4.66 0.73
C PHE A 496 3.31 4.09 2.13
N PRO A 497 3.83 2.85 2.20
CA PRO A 497 3.87 2.04 3.43
C PRO A 497 4.64 2.63 4.63
N ALA A 498 5.55 3.59 4.40
CA ALA A 498 6.31 4.22 5.49
C ALA A 498 5.40 4.92 6.52
N THR A 499 4.27 5.49 6.08
CA THR A 499 3.28 6.13 6.94
C THR A 499 2.70 5.14 7.96
N VAL A 500 2.36 3.92 7.52
CA VAL A 500 1.81 2.86 8.38
C VAL A 500 2.89 2.28 9.28
N SER A 501 4.11 2.05 8.78
CA SER A 501 5.24 1.56 9.60
C SER A 501 5.60 2.54 10.72
N MET A 502 5.67 3.84 10.42
CA MET A 502 5.91 4.88 11.43
C MET A 502 4.84 4.86 12.52
N TYR A 503 3.56 4.76 12.13
CA TYR A 503 2.47 4.64 13.11
C TYR A 503 2.58 3.34 13.93
N SER A 504 2.77 2.19 13.28
CA SER A 504 2.84 0.88 13.94
C SER A 504 3.99 0.82 14.95
N ASN A 505 5.22 1.04 14.48
CA ASN A 505 6.45 0.90 15.28
C ASN A 505 6.56 1.92 16.42
N CYS A 506 5.98 3.11 16.24
CA CYS A 506 6.24 4.24 17.13
C CYS A 506 5.04 4.70 17.96
N VAL A 507 3.81 4.42 17.52
CA VAL A 507 2.57 4.85 18.19
C VAL A 507 1.73 3.67 18.66
N LEU A 508 1.58 2.62 17.85
CA LEU A 508 0.77 1.45 18.19
C LEU A 508 1.52 0.53 19.16
N ASN A 509 2.69 0.03 18.74
CA ASN A 509 3.48 -0.99 19.43
C ASN A 509 4.33 -0.44 20.59
N LYS A 510 4.04 0.78 21.06
CA LYS A 510 4.60 1.40 22.28
C LYS A 510 3.53 1.71 23.35
N LYS A 511 2.29 1.28 23.15
CA LYS A 511 1.20 1.34 24.16
C LYS A 511 1.26 0.14 25.10
#